data_AF-A0A1V4HQF7-F1
#
_entry.id   AF-A0A1V4HQF7-F1
#
_cell.length_a   1.000
_cell.length_b   1.000
_cell.length_c   1.000
_cell.angle_alpha   90.00
_cell.angle_beta   90.00
_cell.angle_gamma   90.00
#
_symmetry.space_group_name_H-M   'P 1'
#
loop_
_entity.id
_entity.type
_entity.pdbx_description
1 polymer ?
#
loop_
_entity_poly.entity_id
_entity_poly.type
_entity_poly.pdbx_seq_one_letter_code
_entity_poly.pdbx_strand_id
1 'polypeptide(L)'
;MSTFKSWFSSAKTGLTDQVKKFQNKDFLDAVVAGCAIVAAADGSIGNEEKEKMVAYITRSEELKVFEVSNVIARFNHFAGSFEFSNIVGKQEALKVIAKFNNKPEVGRIIIAVCCAIGAADGDFDENEKRVVRDICATLNLNPGEFSL
;
A
#
# COMPACT_ATOMS: atom_id res chain seq x y z
N MET A 1 15.75 17.91 5.49
CA MET A 1 15.74 17.03 4.29
C MET A 1 15.11 15.72 4.71
N SER A 2 13.87 15.50 4.29
CA SER A 2 12.92 14.57 4.92
C SER A 2 13.43 13.12 4.91
N THR A 3 13.69 12.56 6.10
CA THR A 3 14.08 11.17 6.34
C THR A 3 13.20 10.18 5.58
N PHE A 4 11.90 10.48 5.48
CA PHE A 4 10.92 9.76 4.67
C PHE A 4 11.29 9.65 3.19
N LYS A 5 11.75 10.73 2.56
CA LYS A 5 12.12 10.74 1.13
C LYS A 5 13.38 9.89 0.88
N SER A 6 14.34 9.92 1.80
CA SER A 6 15.54 9.08 1.73
C SER A 6 15.18 7.60 1.88
N TRP A 7 14.36 7.27 2.89
CA TRP A 7 13.86 5.92 3.09
C TRP A 7 13.04 5.43 1.89
N PHE A 8 12.15 6.26 1.36
CA PHE A 8 11.33 5.94 0.19
C PHE A 8 12.18 5.67 -1.05
N SER A 9 13.23 6.47 -1.30
CA SER A 9 14.18 6.20 -2.37
C SER A 9 14.90 4.86 -2.20
N SER A 10 15.32 4.52 -0.98
CA SER A 10 15.95 3.21 -0.69
C SER A 10 14.96 2.05 -0.83
N ALA A 11 13.72 2.22 -0.36
CA ALA A 11 12.65 1.25 -0.49
C ALA A 11 12.29 1.03 -1.97
N LYS A 12 12.31 2.08 -2.79
CA LYS A 12 12.09 2.01 -4.25
C LYS A 12 13.17 1.20 -4.95
N THR A 13 14.45 1.29 -4.55
CA THR A 13 15.49 0.43 -5.13
C THR A 13 15.30 -1.05 -4.77
N GLY A 14 14.87 -1.33 -3.53
CA GLY A 14 14.52 -2.70 -3.11
C GLY A 14 13.21 -3.22 -3.71
N LEU A 15 12.32 -2.31 -4.10
CA LEU A 15 11.05 -2.59 -4.79
C LEU A 15 11.32 -3.35 -6.09
N THR A 16 12.31 -2.94 -6.87
CA THR A 16 12.58 -3.50 -8.21
C THR A 16 12.92 -4.98 -8.14
N ASP A 17 13.83 -5.32 -7.22
CA ASP A 17 14.37 -6.66 -7.10
C ASP A 17 13.30 -7.62 -6.57
N GLN A 18 12.54 -7.15 -5.58
CA GLN A 18 11.49 -7.93 -4.97
C GLN A 18 10.25 -8.08 -5.81
N VAL A 19 9.82 -7.06 -6.55
CA VAL A 19 8.68 -7.17 -7.47
C VAL A 19 9.00 -8.17 -8.58
N LYS A 20 10.24 -8.15 -9.12
CA LYS A 20 10.69 -9.17 -10.08
C LYS A 20 10.70 -10.58 -9.49
N LYS A 21 11.10 -10.69 -8.22
CA LYS A 21 11.15 -11.97 -7.48
C LYS A 21 9.76 -12.45 -7.00
N PHE A 22 8.83 -11.52 -6.78
CA PHE A 22 7.49 -11.72 -6.24
C PHE A 22 6.40 -11.16 -7.18
N GLN A 23 6.47 -11.54 -8.45
CA GLN A 23 5.46 -11.23 -9.48
C GLN A 23 4.15 -12.05 -9.31
N ASN A 24 3.68 -12.20 -8.07
CA ASN A 24 2.49 -12.99 -7.74
C ASN A 24 1.25 -12.12 -7.56
N LYS A 25 0.08 -12.69 -7.88
CA LYS A 25 -1.22 -12.02 -7.66
C LYS A 25 -1.43 -11.62 -6.20
N ASP A 26 -1.00 -12.44 -5.25
CA ASP A 26 -1.09 -12.09 -3.82
C ASP A 26 -0.31 -10.80 -3.48
N PHE A 27 0.84 -10.54 -4.14
CA PHE A 27 1.64 -9.34 -3.89
C PHE A 27 0.88 -8.10 -4.35
N LEU A 28 0.33 -8.16 -5.58
CA LEU A 28 -0.51 -7.10 -6.09
C LEU A 28 -1.69 -6.83 -5.17
N ASP A 29 -2.36 -7.89 -4.72
CA ASP A 29 -3.49 -7.78 -3.80
C ASP A 29 -3.12 -7.11 -2.50
N ALA A 30 -1.94 -7.40 -1.94
CA ALA A 30 -1.49 -6.78 -0.70
C ALA A 30 -1.14 -5.31 -0.87
N VAL A 31 -0.55 -4.91 -2.00
CA VAL A 31 -0.27 -3.50 -2.31
C VAL A 31 -1.57 -2.72 -2.48
N VAL A 32 -2.52 -3.29 -3.25
CA VAL A 32 -3.83 -2.69 -3.48
C VAL A 32 -4.65 -2.61 -2.19
N ALA A 33 -4.63 -3.67 -1.39
CA ALA A 33 -5.25 -3.73 -0.07
C ALA A 33 -4.69 -2.65 0.85
N GLY A 34 -3.36 -2.51 0.93
CA GLY A 34 -2.72 -1.48 1.74
C GLY A 34 -3.15 -0.08 1.34
N CYS A 35 -3.16 0.20 0.04
CA CYS A 35 -3.63 1.48 -0.49
C CYS A 35 -5.12 1.72 -0.16
N ALA A 36 -5.96 0.70 -0.26
CA ALA A 36 -7.38 0.83 0.05
C ALA A 36 -7.61 1.16 1.54
N ILE A 37 -6.83 0.58 2.46
CA ILE A 37 -6.94 0.90 3.89
C ILE A 37 -6.49 2.34 4.17
N VAL A 38 -5.40 2.80 3.53
CA VAL A 38 -4.93 4.19 3.71
C VAL A 38 -5.90 5.18 3.11
N ALA A 39 -6.40 4.94 1.90
CA ALA A 39 -7.42 5.79 1.29
C ALA A 39 -8.70 5.83 2.14
N ALA A 40 -9.10 4.70 2.71
CA ALA A 40 -10.25 4.64 3.61
C ALA A 40 -10.01 5.25 5.01
N ALA A 41 -8.79 5.70 5.34
CA ALA A 41 -8.47 6.30 6.62
C ALA A 41 -9.21 7.63 6.83
N ASP A 42 -9.47 8.37 5.75
CA ASP A 42 -10.25 9.63 5.77
C ASP A 42 -11.78 9.39 5.73
N GLY A 43 -12.19 8.12 5.65
CA GLY A 43 -13.60 7.72 5.73
C GLY A 43 -14.26 7.48 4.37
N SER A 44 -13.60 7.75 3.25
CA SER A 44 -14.06 7.34 1.92
C SER A 44 -12.88 7.14 0.97
N ILE A 45 -13.00 6.16 0.08
CA ILE A 45 -12.01 5.93 -0.97
C ILE A 45 -12.41 6.75 -2.19
N GLY A 46 -11.61 7.76 -2.53
CA GLY A 46 -11.83 8.60 -3.69
C GLY A 46 -11.38 7.95 -5.01
N ASN A 47 -11.90 8.48 -6.12
CA ASN A 47 -11.37 8.20 -7.44
C ASN A 47 -9.91 8.69 -7.59
N GLU A 48 -9.52 9.71 -6.83
CA GLU A 48 -8.18 10.30 -6.88
C GLU A 48 -7.10 9.31 -6.42
N GLU A 49 -7.36 8.52 -5.38
CA GLU A 49 -6.43 7.52 -4.84
C GLU A 49 -6.26 6.35 -5.81
N LYS A 50 -7.33 5.99 -6.51
CA LYS A 50 -7.29 5.03 -7.61
C LYS A 50 -6.42 5.53 -8.76
N GLU A 51 -6.61 6.79 -9.18
CA GLU A 51 -5.81 7.38 -10.25
C GLU A 51 -4.34 7.51 -9.85
N LYS A 52 -4.05 7.93 -8.60
CA LYS A 52 -2.69 7.98 -8.02
C LYS A 52 -2.04 6.60 -8.02
N MET A 53 -2.76 5.55 -7.62
CA MET A 53 -2.26 4.17 -7.67
C MET A 53 -1.97 3.72 -9.10
N VAL A 54 -2.92 3.90 -10.02
CA VAL A 54 -2.77 3.49 -11.43
C VAL A 54 -1.60 4.24 -12.06
N ALA A 55 -1.47 5.54 -11.79
CA ALA A 55 -0.34 6.35 -12.22
C ALA A 55 0.98 5.83 -11.64
N TYR A 56 1.02 5.46 -10.36
CA TYR A 56 2.21 4.91 -9.72
C TYR A 56 2.65 3.58 -10.36
N ILE A 57 1.71 2.67 -10.62
CA ILE A 57 2.00 1.36 -11.23
C ILE A 57 2.42 1.52 -12.69
N THR A 58 1.75 2.39 -13.43
CA THR A 58 2.06 2.66 -14.84
C THR A 58 3.42 3.35 -15.00
N ARG A 59 3.77 4.24 -14.07
CA ARG A 59 5.05 4.96 -14.06
C ARG A 59 6.21 4.12 -13.53
N SER A 60 5.93 3.10 -12.73
CA SER A 60 6.94 2.21 -12.17
C SER A 60 7.20 1.06 -13.14
N GLU A 61 8.35 1.08 -13.82
CA GLU A 61 8.78 0.00 -14.74
C GLU A 61 8.77 -1.39 -14.08
N GLU A 62 8.87 -1.40 -12.76
CA GLU A 62 8.93 -2.55 -11.88
C GLU A 62 7.56 -3.20 -11.71
N LEU A 63 6.52 -2.38 -11.50
CA LEU A 63 5.14 -2.83 -11.30
C LEU A 63 4.39 -2.97 -12.63
N LYS A 64 4.98 -2.50 -13.75
CA LYS A 64 4.45 -2.67 -15.11
C LYS A 64 4.30 -4.15 -15.51
N VAL A 65 4.96 -5.07 -14.81
CA VAL A 65 4.76 -6.53 -14.98
C VAL A 65 3.33 -6.96 -14.61
N PHE A 66 2.66 -6.18 -13.76
CA PHE A 66 1.27 -6.41 -13.40
C PHE A 66 0.35 -5.64 -14.33
N GLU A 67 -0.68 -6.31 -14.84
CA GLU A 67 -1.68 -5.66 -15.67
C GLU A 67 -2.51 -4.65 -14.85
N VAL A 68 -2.50 -3.40 -15.30
CA VAL A 68 -3.28 -2.29 -14.70
C VAL A 68 -4.76 -2.67 -14.52
N SER A 69 -5.34 -3.39 -15.48
CA SER A 69 -6.72 -3.89 -15.40
C SER A 69 -6.96 -4.78 -14.17
N ASN A 70 -6.01 -5.65 -13.82
CA ASN A 70 -6.10 -6.49 -12.62
C ASN A 70 -5.99 -5.64 -11.35
N VAL A 71 -5.10 -4.65 -11.34
CA VAL A 71 -4.97 -3.70 -10.22
C VAL A 71 -6.30 -2.98 -9.99
N ILE A 72 -6.88 -2.43 -11.05
CA ILE A 72 -8.15 -1.70 -11.00
C ILE A 72 -9.28 -2.61 -10.51
N ALA A 73 -9.33 -3.86 -11.00
CA ALA A 73 -10.34 -4.83 -10.57
C ALA A 73 -10.22 -5.13 -9.07
N ARG A 74 -9.01 -5.34 -8.55
CA ARG A 74 -8.78 -5.60 -7.12
C ARG A 74 -9.05 -4.35 -6.28
N PHE A 75 -8.68 -3.18 -6.77
CA PHE A 75 -8.97 -1.93 -6.07
C PHE A 75 -10.46 -1.69 -5.95
N ASN A 76 -11.22 -1.83 -7.05
CA ASN A 76 -12.67 -1.73 -7.02
C ASN A 76 -13.30 -2.76 -6.07
N HIS A 77 -12.73 -3.96 -5.98
CA HIS A 77 -13.22 -4.97 -5.05
C HIS A 77 -13.05 -4.54 -3.59
N PHE A 78 -11.86 -4.09 -3.18
CA PHE A 78 -11.64 -3.57 -1.84
C PHE A 78 -12.46 -2.31 -1.59
N ALA A 79 -12.51 -1.38 -2.57
CA ALA A 79 -13.31 -0.17 -2.49
C ALA A 79 -14.78 -0.48 -2.22
N GLY A 80 -15.37 -1.45 -2.93
CA GLY A 80 -16.73 -1.92 -2.66
C GLY A 80 -16.91 -2.54 -1.27
N SER A 81 -15.91 -3.29 -0.76
CA SER A 81 -15.91 -3.80 0.62
C SER A 81 -15.87 -2.65 1.65
N PHE A 82 -15.14 -1.58 1.36
CA PHE A 82 -15.06 -0.37 2.19
C PHE A 82 -16.34 0.47 2.14
N GLU A 83 -16.98 0.61 0.96
CA GLU A 83 -18.29 1.26 0.80
C GLU A 83 -19.37 0.52 1.58
N PHE A 84 -19.32 -0.80 1.64
CA PHE A 84 -20.23 -1.60 2.45
C PHE A 84 -19.98 -1.40 3.95
N SER A 85 -18.73 -1.54 4.39
CA SER A 85 -18.33 -1.27 5.77
C SER A 85 -16.82 -1.08 5.85
N ASN A 86 -16.41 0.09 6.34
CA ASN A 86 -14.99 0.42 6.53
C ASN A 86 -14.27 -0.63 7.41
N ILE A 87 -14.96 -1.17 8.42
CA ILE A 87 -14.43 -2.22 9.31
C ILE A 87 -14.18 -3.53 8.54
N VAL A 88 -15.12 -3.94 7.70
CA VAL A 88 -15.02 -5.19 6.92
C VAL A 88 -13.94 -5.06 5.84
N GLY A 89 -13.95 -3.95 5.08
CA GLY A 89 -12.92 -3.66 4.08
C GLY A 89 -11.52 -3.62 4.70
N LYS A 90 -11.37 -2.97 5.86
CA LYS A 90 -10.09 -2.92 6.59
C LYS A 90 -9.64 -4.32 7.02
N GLN A 91 -10.52 -5.14 7.60
CA GLN A 91 -10.14 -6.50 8.01
C GLN A 91 -9.75 -7.40 6.84
N GLU A 92 -10.50 -7.33 5.73
CA GLU A 92 -10.20 -8.11 4.54
C GLU A 92 -8.84 -7.73 3.95
N ALA A 93 -8.59 -6.43 3.80
CA ALA A 93 -7.32 -5.91 3.32
C ALA A 93 -6.16 -6.27 4.26
N LEU A 94 -6.31 -6.11 5.58
CA LEU A 94 -5.30 -6.51 6.57
C LEU A 94 -5.02 -8.01 6.51
N LYS A 95 -6.03 -8.85 6.28
CA LYS A 95 -5.86 -10.31 6.15
C LYS A 95 -5.02 -10.68 4.93
N VAL A 96 -5.20 -9.98 3.81
CA VAL A 96 -4.36 -10.18 2.62
C VAL A 96 -2.92 -9.77 2.90
N ILE A 97 -2.72 -8.62 3.55
CA ILE A 97 -1.39 -8.12 3.91
C ILE A 97 -0.71 -9.05 4.93
N ALA A 98 -1.46 -9.59 5.90
CA ALA A 98 -0.95 -10.51 6.92
C ALA A 98 -0.32 -11.78 6.34
N LYS A 99 -0.69 -12.20 5.12
CA LYS A 99 -0.03 -13.31 4.42
C LYS A 99 1.45 -13.04 4.14
N PHE A 100 1.86 -11.78 4.14
CA PHE A 100 3.23 -11.33 3.91
C PHE A 100 4.00 -11.06 5.20
N ASN A 101 3.45 -11.38 6.38
CA ASN A 101 4.17 -11.27 7.65
C ASN A 101 5.48 -12.08 7.67
N ASN A 102 5.54 -13.17 6.90
CA ASN A 102 6.72 -14.03 6.77
C ASN A 102 7.74 -13.48 5.75
N LYS A 103 7.45 -12.33 5.13
CA LYS A 103 8.27 -11.64 4.13
C LYS A 103 8.36 -10.15 4.47
N PRO A 104 9.20 -9.77 5.44
CA PRO A 104 9.35 -8.37 5.86
C PRO A 104 9.79 -7.46 4.71
N GLU A 105 10.54 -8.02 3.76
CA GLU A 105 10.98 -7.35 2.56
C GLU A 105 9.79 -6.86 1.71
N VAL A 106 8.76 -7.69 1.51
CA VAL A 106 7.52 -7.35 0.79
C VAL A 106 6.65 -6.41 1.63
N GLY A 107 6.61 -6.63 2.94
CA GLY A 107 5.87 -5.76 3.85
C GLY A 107 6.36 -4.31 3.79
N ARG A 108 7.68 -4.08 3.76
CA ARG A 108 8.28 -2.75 3.62
C ARG A 108 7.85 -2.05 2.33
N ILE A 109 7.69 -2.82 1.25
CA ILE A 109 7.24 -2.32 -0.04
C ILE A 109 5.78 -1.86 0.03
N ILE A 110 4.91 -2.68 0.62
CA ILE A 110 3.50 -2.34 0.77
C ILE A 110 3.38 -1.02 1.55
N ILE A 111 4.11 -0.90 2.67
CA ILE A 111 4.18 0.35 3.45
C ILE A 111 4.69 1.51 2.59
N ALA A 112 5.74 1.32 1.79
CA ALA A 112 6.30 2.39 0.94
C ALA A 112 5.30 2.91 -0.10
N VAL A 113 4.57 2.01 -0.74
CA VAL A 113 3.53 2.39 -1.70
C VAL A 113 2.37 3.07 -1.00
N CYS A 114 1.93 2.55 0.16
CA CYS A 114 0.89 3.17 0.97
C CYS A 114 1.24 4.60 1.35
N CYS A 115 2.45 4.83 1.88
CA CYS A 115 2.88 6.15 2.26
C CYS A 115 3.08 7.09 1.05
N ALA A 116 3.49 6.56 -0.12
CA ALA A 116 3.62 7.37 -1.33
C ALA A 116 2.28 7.87 -1.86
N ILE A 117 1.21 7.08 -1.70
CA ILE A 117 -0.14 7.44 -2.13
C ILE A 117 -0.80 8.37 -1.11
N GLY A 118 -0.67 8.10 0.20
CA GLY A 118 -1.20 8.99 1.24
C GLY A 118 -0.48 10.34 1.27
N ALA A 119 0.86 10.36 1.13
CA ALA A 119 1.62 11.61 1.05
C ALA A 119 1.46 12.38 -0.28
N ALA A 120 0.54 11.95 -1.16
CA ALA A 120 0.32 12.61 -2.44
C ALA A 120 -0.26 14.03 -2.29
N ASP A 121 -1.04 14.30 -1.24
CA ASP A 121 -1.57 15.64 -0.92
C ASP A 121 -0.64 16.48 -0.04
N GLY A 122 0.53 15.93 0.31
CA GLY A 122 1.61 16.67 0.98
C GLY A 122 1.49 16.77 2.50
N ASP A 123 0.32 16.47 3.07
CA ASP A 123 0.15 16.24 4.50
C ASP A 123 -0.13 14.77 4.78
N PHE A 124 0.51 14.22 5.80
CA PHE A 124 0.35 12.83 6.21
C PHE A 124 -0.23 12.84 7.60
N ASP A 125 -1.54 12.70 7.68
CA ASP A 125 -2.31 12.95 8.90
C ASP A 125 -2.15 11.81 9.92
N GLU A 126 -2.46 12.10 11.19
CA GLU A 126 -2.38 11.12 12.29
C GLU A 126 -3.22 9.85 12.01
N ASN A 127 -4.31 9.97 11.25
CA ASN A 127 -5.16 8.85 10.85
C ASN A 127 -4.43 7.91 9.86
N GLU A 128 -3.79 8.45 8.83
CA GLU A 128 -3.00 7.68 7.88
C GLU A 128 -1.80 7.03 8.56
N LYS A 129 -1.11 7.77 9.43
CA LYS A 129 -0.01 7.22 10.25
C LYS A 129 -0.48 6.06 11.10
N ARG A 130 -1.63 6.18 11.76
CA ARG A 130 -2.20 5.13 12.59
C ARG A 130 -2.52 3.88 11.79
N VAL A 131 -3.11 4.03 10.60
CA VAL A 131 -3.38 2.92 9.68
C VAL A 131 -2.09 2.24 9.22
N VAL A 132 -1.08 3.01 8.84
CA VAL A 132 0.21 2.43 8.43
C VAL A 132 0.91 1.72 9.60
N ARG A 133 0.82 2.26 10.82
CA ARG A 133 1.31 1.59 12.05
C ARG A 133 0.58 0.26 12.31
N ASP A 134 -0.74 0.20 12.09
CA ASP A 134 -1.53 -1.05 12.17
C ASP A 134 -1.02 -2.09 11.15
N ILE A 135 -0.74 -1.65 9.92
CA ILE A 135 -0.20 -2.51 8.87
C ILE A 135 1.22 -2.98 9.24
N CYS A 136 2.07 -2.11 9.78
CA CYS A 136 3.39 -2.48 10.31
C CYS A 136 3.29 -3.56 11.38
N ALA A 137 2.41 -3.37 12.37
CA ALA A 137 2.18 -4.34 13.44
C ALA A 137 1.71 -5.70 12.89
N THR A 138 0.81 -5.68 11.90
CA THR A 138 0.30 -6.89 11.22
C THR A 138 1.40 -7.65 10.46
N LEU A 139 2.33 -6.91 9.86
CA LEU A 139 3.47 -7.45 9.11
C LEU A 139 4.68 -7.81 9.99
N ASN A 140 4.57 -7.60 11.31
CA ASN A 140 5.67 -7.76 12.25
C ASN A 140 6.89 -6.88 11.89
N LEU A 141 6.61 -5.68 11.35
CA LEU A 141 7.57 -4.66 10.99
C LEU A 141 7.61 -3.57 12.05
N ASN A 142 8.78 -2.99 12.28
CA ASN A 142 8.95 -1.97 13.28
C ASN A 142 8.54 -0.59 12.70
N PRO A 143 7.47 0.07 13.19
CA PRO A 143 7.02 1.36 12.68
C PRO A 143 8.11 2.44 12.77
N GLY A 144 9.02 2.33 13.74
CA GLY A 144 10.18 3.22 13.89
C GLY A 144 11.15 3.20 12.68
N GLU A 145 11.18 2.13 11.88
CA GLU A 145 11.97 2.10 10.62
C GLU A 145 11.44 3.08 9.57
N PHE A 146 10.18 3.49 9.69
CA PHE A 146 9.47 4.31 8.72
C PHE A 146 9.31 5.77 9.19
N SER A 147 9.94 6.13 10.32
CA SER A 147 9.76 7.43 11.00
C SER A 147 8.29 7.72 11.36
N LEU A 148 7.51 6.65 11.57
CA LEU A 148 6.10 6.68 11.98
C LEU A 148 5.96 6.42 13.46
#